data_AF-A0A7K7RUC2-F1
#
_entry.id   AF-A0A7K7RUC2-F1
#
_cell.length_a   1.000
_cell.length_b   1.000
_cell.length_c   1.000
_cell.angle_alpha   90.00
_cell.angle_beta   90.00
_cell.angle_gamma   90.00
#
_symmetry.space_group_name_H-M   'P 1'
#
loop_
_entity.id
_entity.type
_entity.pdbx_description
1 polymer ?
#
loop_
_entity_poly.entity_id
_entity_poly.type
_entity_poly.pdbx_seq_one_letter_code
_entity_poly.pdbx_strand_id
1 'polypeptide(L)'
;QVLSDVFNAPVFTIDTANSACLGSAYRAIHGLVAERNVPLADVVKLAPEPRLAVTPTPGAQELYHPLLKRYAELEQKVIYNPASSC
;
A
#
# COMPACT_ATOMS: atom_id res chain seq x y z
N GLN A 1 7.37 8.45 -5.69
CA GLN A 1 7.56 9.61 -4.79
C GLN A 1 6.26 10.04 -4.13
N VAL A 2 5.27 10.59 -4.87
CA VAL A 2 4.02 11.12 -4.29
C VAL A 2 3.30 10.16 -3.33
N LEU A 3 3.15 8.88 -3.68
CA LEU A 3 2.54 7.89 -2.78
C LEU A 3 3.25 7.81 -1.42
N SER A 4 4.59 7.83 -1.42
CA SER A 4 5.40 7.77 -0.19
C SER A 4 5.25 9.03 0.64
N ASP A 5 5.20 10.19 -0.01
CA ASP A 5 5.03 11.48 0.66
C ASP A 5 3.63 11.62 1.28
N VAL A 6 2.57 11.23 0.55
CA VAL A 6 1.17 11.30 1.01
C VAL A 6 0.92 10.36 2.19
N PHE A 7 1.43 9.13 2.12
CA PHE A 7 1.27 8.13 3.19
C PHE A 7 2.31 8.29 4.30
N ASN A 8 3.29 9.17 4.12
CA ASN A 8 4.43 9.35 5.03
C ASN A 8 5.12 8.02 5.41
N ALA A 9 5.29 7.15 4.43
CA ALA A 9 5.85 5.81 4.62
C ALA A 9 6.71 5.38 3.42
N PRO A 10 7.74 4.54 3.60
CA PRO A 10 8.52 4.00 2.49
C PRO A 10 7.63 3.15 1.57
N VAL A 11 7.87 3.25 0.26
CA VAL A 11 7.18 2.44 -0.74
C VAL A 11 8.15 1.43 -1.32
N PHE A 12 7.74 0.17 -1.30
CA PHE A 12 8.47 -0.94 -1.89
C PHE A 12 7.75 -1.42 -3.15
N THR A 13 8.52 -1.87 -4.14
CA THR A 13 8.01 -2.44 -5.38
C THR A 13 8.47 -3.89 -5.52
N ILE A 14 7.63 -4.71 -6.14
CA ILE A 14 7.95 -6.07 -6.53
C ILE A 14 7.80 -6.12 -8.04
N ASP A 15 8.83 -6.63 -8.73
CA ASP A 15 8.77 -6.83 -10.17
C ASP A 15 8.00 -8.13 -10.48
N THR A 16 6.67 -8.06 -10.39
CA THR A 16 5.79 -9.18 -10.72
C THR A 16 4.48 -8.71 -11.33
N ALA A 17 4.15 -9.24 -12.51
CA ALA A 17 2.82 -9.10 -13.10
C ALA A 17 1.84 -10.21 -12.62
N ASN A 18 2.35 -11.26 -11.96
CA ASN A 18 1.63 -12.50 -11.65
C ASN A 18 1.44 -12.71 -10.14
N SER A 19 1.12 -11.64 -9.40
CA SER A 19 0.98 -11.66 -7.93
C SER A 19 -0.01 -12.72 -7.45
N ALA A 20 -1.12 -12.93 -8.17
CA ALA A 20 -2.11 -13.96 -7.84
C ALA A 20 -1.56 -15.38 -7.98
N CYS A 21 -0.86 -15.69 -9.07
CA CYS A 21 -0.25 -17.01 -9.27
C CYS A 21 0.83 -17.29 -8.23
N LEU A 22 1.68 -16.29 -7.97
CA LEU A 22 2.73 -16.38 -6.96
C LEU A 22 2.14 -16.58 -5.55
N GLY A 23 1.11 -15.80 -5.20
CA GLY A 23 0.39 -15.94 -3.93
C GLY A 23 -0.28 -17.30 -3.77
N SER A 24 -0.87 -17.85 -4.83
CA SER A 24 -1.42 -19.22 -4.84
C SER A 24 -0.34 -20.27 -4.59
N ALA A 25 0.83 -20.14 -5.21
CA ALA A 25 1.96 -21.03 -4.96
C ALA A 25 2.45 -20.93 -3.51
N TYR A 26 2.59 -19.72 -2.95
CA TYR A 26 2.93 -19.52 -1.54
C TYR A 26 1.91 -20.17 -0.60
N ARG A 27 0.61 -20.05 -0.90
CA ARG A 27 -0.45 -20.71 -0.11
C ARG A 27 -0.43 -22.23 -0.23
N ALA A 28 -0.13 -22.77 -1.42
CA ALA A 28 0.04 -24.21 -1.59
C ALA A 28 1.20 -24.74 -0.74
N ILE A 29 2.35 -24.05 -0.75
CA ILE A 29 3.51 -24.37 0.09
C ILE A 29 3.15 -24.26 1.58
N HIS A 30 2.44 -23.20 1.97
CA HIS A 30 1.98 -23.02 3.36
C HIS A 30 1.07 -24.16 3.82
N GLY A 31 0.21 -24.69 2.94
CA GLY A 31 -0.61 -25.86 3.19
C GLY A 31 0.19 -27.13 3.51
N LEU A 32 1.39 -27.30 2.95
CA LEU A 32 2.26 -28.46 3.21
C LEU A 32 2.80 -28.49 4.66
N VAL A 33 2.79 -27.36 5.35
CA VAL A 33 3.27 -27.22 6.74
C VAL A 33 2.15 -26.87 7.72
N ALA A 34 0.89 -27.02 7.32
CA ALA A 34 -0.27 -26.57 8.09
C ALA A 34 -0.33 -27.18 9.51
N GLU A 35 -0.01 -28.47 9.65
CA GLU A 35 0.01 -29.18 10.96
C GLU A 35 1.01 -28.59 11.96
N ARG A 36 2.02 -27.86 11.47
CA ARG A 36 3.05 -27.22 12.28
C ARG A 36 2.65 -25.80 12.73
N ASN A 37 1.46 -25.32 12.37
CA ASN A 37 0.93 -23.99 12.71
C ASN A 37 1.91 -22.84 12.40
N VAL A 38 2.68 -22.97 11.33
CA VAL A 38 3.66 -21.95 10.93
C VAL A 38 2.93 -20.77 10.28
N PRO A 39 3.20 -19.52 10.67
CA PRO A 39 2.68 -18.33 10.00
C PRO A 39 3.05 -18.28 8.52
N LEU A 40 2.15 -17.80 7.66
CA LEU A 40 2.46 -17.62 6.23
C LEU A 40 3.70 -16.74 6.02
N ALA A 41 3.85 -15.69 6.83
CA ALA A 41 5.01 -14.79 6.79
C ALA A 41 6.34 -15.55 6.94
N ASP A 42 6.39 -16.58 7.78
CA ASP A 42 7.57 -17.40 7.97
C ASP A 42 7.84 -18.33 6.78
N VAL A 43 6.79 -18.82 6.12
CA VAL A 43 6.90 -19.65 4.91
C VAL A 43 7.44 -18.86 3.73
N VAL A 44 7.07 -17.58 3.62
CA VAL A 44 7.49 -16.71 2.50
C VAL A 44 8.78 -15.93 2.79
N LYS A 45 9.48 -16.19 3.90
CA LYS A 45 10.77 -15.52 4.23
C LYS A 45 11.86 -15.66 3.18
N LEU A 46 11.79 -16.73 2.38
CA LEU A 46 12.75 -17.00 1.30
C LEU A 46 12.25 -16.50 -0.06
N ALA A 47 11.08 -15.86 -0.10
CA ALA A 47 10.60 -15.20 -1.32
C ALA A 47 11.56 -14.06 -1.71
N PRO A 48 11.61 -13.69 -3.00
CA PRO A 48 12.32 -12.49 -3.42
C PRO A 48 11.85 -11.27 -2.62
N GLU A 49 12.80 -10.59 -1.96
CA GLU A 49 12.51 -9.39 -1.18
C GLU A 49 12.04 -8.25 -2.09
N PRO A 50 11.06 -7.45 -1.65
CA PRO A 50 10.63 -6.28 -2.40
C PRO A 50 11.73 -5.22 -2.37
N ARG A 51 11.84 -4.45 -3.45
CA ARG A 51 12.85 -3.39 -3.58
C ARG A 51 12.31 -2.09 -3.00
N LEU A 52 13.09 -1.42 -2.15
CA LEU A 52 12.78 -0.05 -1.74
C LEU A 52 12.83 0.86 -2.97
N ALA A 53 11.69 1.45 -3.32
CA ALA A 53 11.57 2.34 -4.47
C ALA A 53 11.82 3.79 -4.08
N VAL A 54 11.18 4.25 -3.00
CA VAL A 54 11.28 5.63 -2.50
C VAL A 54 11.00 5.69 -1.00
N THR A 55 11.54 6.71 -0.35
CA THR A 55 11.19 7.13 1.02
C THR A 55 10.52 8.51 0.98
N PRO A 56 9.79 8.91 2.04
CA PRO A 56 9.18 10.23 2.11
C PRO A 56 10.22 11.34 2.01
N THR A 57 9.90 12.39 1.29
CA THR A 57 10.71 13.61 1.22
C THR A 57 10.67 14.31 2.58
N PRO A 58 11.78 14.86 3.10
CA PRO A 58 11.73 15.71 4.28
C PRO A 58 10.72 16.86 4.10
N GLY A 59 9.86 17.11 5.08
CA GLY A 59 8.80 18.12 4.98
C GLY A 59 7.50 17.63 4.31
N ALA A 60 7.47 16.41 3.77
CA ALA A 60 6.28 15.87 3.10
C ALA A 60 5.09 15.76 4.04
N GLN A 61 5.31 15.32 5.28
CA GLN A 61 4.25 15.16 6.26
C GLN A 61 3.62 16.51 6.59
N GLU A 62 4.43 17.54 6.81
CA GLU A 62 4.01 18.91 7.13
C GLU A 62 3.21 19.54 5.98
N LEU A 63 3.53 19.18 4.73
CA LEU A 63 2.80 19.61 3.54
C LEU A 63 1.48 18.85 3.36
N TYR A 64 1.53 17.52 3.33
CA TYR A 64 0.38 16.68 2.96
C TYR A 64 -0.64 16.55 4.09
N HIS A 65 -0.23 16.60 5.36
CA HIS A 65 -1.16 16.46 6.48
C HIS A 65 -2.29 17.51 6.48
N PRO A 66 -2.02 18.84 6.39
CA PRO A 66 -3.10 19.83 6.27
C PRO A 66 -3.82 19.73 4.91
N LEU A 67 -3.13 19.34 3.84
CA LEU A 67 -3.72 19.22 2.51
C LEU A 67 -4.75 18.09 2.42
N LEU A 68 -4.50 16.95 3.07
CA LEU A 68 -5.43 15.82 3.14
C LEU A 68 -6.75 16.23 3.80
N LYS A 69 -6.70 17.03 4.88
CA LYS A 69 -7.90 17.58 5.51
C LYS A 69 -8.70 18.44 4.52
N ARG A 70 -8.01 19.34 3.80
CA ARG A 70 -8.66 20.20 2.80
C ARG A 70 -9.24 19.39 1.64
N TYR A 71 -8.54 18.36 1.19
CA TYR A 71 -8.99 17.47 0.13
C TYR A 71 -10.28 16.75 0.51
N ALA A 72 -10.35 16.20 1.74
CA ALA A 72 -11.56 15.57 2.26
C ALA A 72 -12.73 16.57 2.34
N GLU A 73 -12.52 17.80 2.81
CA GLU A 73 -13.56 18.84 2.82
C GLU A 73 -14.12 19.14 1.42
N LEU A 74 -13.25 19.17 0.41
CA LEU A 74 -13.66 19.43 -0.98
C LEU A 74 -14.38 18.23 -1.58
N GLU A 75 -13.94 17.00 -1.29
CA GLU A 75 -14.63 15.77 -1.67
C GLU A 75 -16.08 15.77 -1.13
N GLN A 76 -16.25 16.09 0.16
CA GLN A 76 -17.59 16.22 0.76
C GLN A 76 -18.44 17.27 0.04
N LYS A 77 -17.85 18.42 -0.32
CA LYS A 77 -18.57 19.45 -1.08
C LYS A 77 -19.00 18.96 -2.46
N VAL A 78 -18.16 18.24 -3.19
CA VAL A 78 -18.52 17.74 -4.53
C VAL A 78 -19.61 16.67 -4.44
N ILE A 79 -19.51 15.74 -3.48
CA ILE A 79 -20.47 14.63 -3.32
C ILE A 79 -21.82 15.14 -2.84
N TYR A 80 -21.84 16.01 -1.83
CA TYR A 80 -23.07 16.42 -1.14
C TYR A 80 -23.59 17.79 -1.56
N ASN A 81 -22.80 18.56 -2.31
CA ASN A 81 -23.20 19.84 -2.87
C ASN A 81 -22.63 19.99 -4.29
N PRO A 82 -23.10 19.19 -5.27
CA PRO A 82 -22.62 19.20 -6.66
C PRO A 82 -22.89 20.52 -7.43
N ALA A 83 -23.11 21.63 -6.70
CA ALA A 83 -23.65 22.93 -7.08
C ALA A 83 -25.18 22.83 -7.34
N SER A 84 -26.05 23.73 -6.88
CA SER A 84 -26.03 25.18 -7.15
C SER A 84 -25.43 25.51 -8.52
N SER A 85 -25.58 24.61 -9.49
CA SER A 85 -25.31 24.88 -10.89
C SER A 85 -26.49 25.70 -11.38
N CYS A 86 -26.21 26.94 -11.79
CA CYS A 86 -27.12 27.79 -12.55
C CYS A 86 -27.72 27.05 -13.75
#